data_AF-A0A353LSH7-F1
#
_entry.id   AF-A0A353LSH7-F1
#
_cell.length_a   1.000
_cell.length_b   1.000
_cell.length_c   1.000
_cell.angle_alpha   90.00
_cell.angle_beta   90.00
_cell.angle_gamma   90.00
#
_symmetry.space_group_name_H-M   'P 1'
#
loop_
_entity.id
_entity.type
_entity.pdbx_description
1 polymer ?
#
loop_
_entity_poly.entity_id
_entity_poly.type
_entity_poly.pdbx_seq_one_letter_code
_entity_poly.pdbx_strand_id
1 'polypeptide(L)' 'FEHSIANMYFLPFGLAIKGFAPDSFWAAIGQTPDGFAALDYAALATNLIPVTIGNVIGGVLLVGVVYWFIYLRVRRQG' A
#
# COMPACT_ATOMS: atom_id res chain seq x y z
N PHE A 1 -5.25 0.58 -7.29
CA PHE A 1 -5.56 0.43 -5.86
C PHE A 1 -4.28 0.06 -5.15
N GLU A 2 -4.14 0.49 -3.90
CA GLU A 2 -3.02 0.10 -3.06
C GLU A 2 -3.54 -0.62 -1.83
N HIS A 3 -2.80 -1.61 -1.37
CA HIS A 3 -3.16 -2.40 -0.20
C HIS A 3 -2.04 -2.29 0.82
N SER A 4 -2.34 -1.70 1.98
CA SER A 4 -1.34 -1.35 3.00
C SER A 4 -0.49 -2.56 3.39
N ILE A 5 -1.13 -3.73 3.62
CA ILE A 5 -0.42 -4.97 3.99
C ILE A 5 0.53 -5.47 2.88
N ALA A 6 0.18 -5.29 1.60
CA ALA A 6 1.07 -5.68 0.50
C ALA A 6 2.27 -4.73 0.44
N ASN A 7 2.03 -3.43 0.64
CA ASN A 7 3.07 -2.41 0.63
C ASN A 7 4.03 -2.55 1.84
N MET A 8 3.54 -3.09 2.97
CA MET A 8 4.38 -3.49 4.11
C MET A 8 5.37 -4.60 3.78
N TYR A 9 5.17 -5.35 2.69
CA TYR A 9 6.16 -6.31 2.18
C TYR A 9 7.02 -5.68 1.08
N PHE A 10 6.40 -5.09 0.06
CA PHE A 10 7.12 -4.64 -1.13
C PHE A 10 8.09 -3.49 -0.86
N LEU A 11 7.70 -2.48 -0.07
CA LEU A 11 8.56 -1.33 0.20
C LEU A 11 9.80 -1.72 1.04
N PRO A 12 9.66 -2.46 2.17
CA PRO A 12 10.83 -2.93 2.91
C PRO A 12 11.70 -3.90 2.12
N PHE A 13 11.11 -4.77 1.29
CA PHE A 13 11.88 -5.68 0.45
C PHE A 13 12.70 -4.92 -0.60
N GLY A 14 12.11 -3.91 -1.24
CA GLY A 14 12.85 -3.03 -2.15
C GLY A 14 13.98 -2.28 -1.45
N LEU A 15 13.75 -1.77 -0.23
CA LEU A 15 14.82 -1.16 0.58
C LEU A 15 15.92 -2.15 0.93
N ALA A 16 15.58 -3.40 1.26
CA ALA A 16 16.56 -4.43 1.54
C ALA A 16 17.41 -4.74 0.31
N ILE A 17 16.81 -4.83 -0.89
CA ILE A 17 17.57 -4.96 -2.15
C ILE A 17 18.49 -3.75 -2.32
N LYS A 18 17.96 -2.53 -2.21
CA LYS A 18 18.74 -1.29 -2.36
C LYS A 18 19.95 -1.23 -1.42
N GLY A 19 19.79 -1.69 -0.18
CA GLY A 19 20.84 -1.62 0.84
C GLY A 19 21.79 -2.82 0.93
N PHE A 20 21.36 -4.01 0.50
CA PHE A 20 22.09 -5.26 0.73
C PHE A 20 22.39 -6.07 -0.54
N ALA A 21 21.85 -5.71 -1.71
CA ALA A 21 22.19 -6.41 -2.93
C ALA A 21 23.67 -6.18 -3.31
N PRO A 22 24.40 -7.23 -3.70
CA PRO A 22 25.80 -7.13 -4.05
C PRO A 22 26.00 -6.36 -5.36
N ASP A 23 27.21 -5.82 -5.58
CA ASP A 23 27.56 -5.10 -6.82
C ASP A 23 27.32 -5.94 -8.09
N SER A 24 27.44 -7.26 -8.00
CA SER A 24 27.14 -8.17 -9.12
C SER A 24 25.67 -8.14 -9.54
N PHE A 25 24.73 -7.95 -8.61
CA PHE A 25 23.31 -7.78 -8.92
C PHE A 25 23.10 -6.49 -9.72
N TRP A 26 23.67 -5.39 -9.26
CA TRP A 26 23.57 -4.07 -9.90
C TRP A 26 24.21 -4.05 -11.28
N ALA A 27 25.39 -4.66 -11.43
CA ALA A 27 26.07 -4.83 -12.71
C ALA A 27 25.25 -5.68 -13.69
N ALA A 28 24.60 -6.75 -13.22
CA ALA A 28 23.79 -7.63 -14.07
C ALA A 28 22.56 -6.91 -14.66
N ILE A 29 22.00 -5.93 -13.95
CA ILE A 29 20.85 -5.14 -14.41
C ILE A 29 21.25 -3.79 -15.02
N GLY A 30 22.55 -3.45 -15.04
CA GLY A 30 23.07 -2.19 -15.57
C GLY A 30 22.53 -0.94 -14.84
N GLN A 31 22.32 -1.05 -13.52
CA GLN A 31 21.79 0.04 -12.69
C GLN A 31 22.67 0.24 -11.45
N THR A 32 22.41 1.30 -10.70
CA THR A 32 23.00 1.54 -9.38
C THR A 32 21.90 1.78 -8.35
N PRO A 33 22.17 1.56 -7.04
CA PRO A 33 21.23 1.90 -5.97
C PRO A 33 20.74 3.36 -6.02
N ASP A 34 21.59 4.29 -6.48
CA ASP A 34 21.29 5.72 -6.59
C ASP A 34 20.15 6.02 -7.57
N GLY A 35 19.96 5.17 -8.58
CA GLY A 35 18.80 5.25 -9.49
C GLY A 35 17.45 5.08 -8.79
N PHE A 36 17.45 4.61 -7.54
CA PHE A 36 16.28 4.39 -6.71
C PHE A 36 16.26 5.31 -5.49
N ALA A 37 16.79 6.55 -5.61
CA ALA A 37 16.87 7.52 -4.51
C ALA A 37 15.53 7.73 -3.77
N ALA A 38 14.41 7.77 -4.52
CA ALA A 38 13.06 7.93 -3.96
C ALA A 38 12.57 6.74 -3.11
N LEU A 39 13.23 5.58 -3.20
CA LEU A 39 12.98 4.45 -2.30
C LEU A 39 13.82 4.61 -1.04
N ASP A 40 13.25 5.30 -0.06
CA ASP A 40 13.82 5.54 1.26
C ASP A 40 12.81 5.23 2.38
N TYR A 41 13.21 5.40 3.65
CA TYR A 41 12.31 5.18 4.78
C TYR A 41 11.20 6.24 4.88
N ALA A 42 11.38 7.43 4.29
CA ALA A 42 10.32 8.44 4.23
C ALA A 42 9.21 7.99 3.27
N ALA A 43 9.57 7.32 2.16
CA ALA A 43 8.63 6.73 1.21
C ALA A 43 7.71 5.68 1.85
N LEU A 44 8.19 4.94 2.88
CA LEU A 44 7.33 4.04 3.63
C LEU A 44 6.22 4.79 4.36
N ALA A 45 6.54 5.90 5.03
CA ALA A 45 5.55 6.68 5.76
C ALA A 45 4.58 7.40 4.82
N THR A 46 5.09 8.02 3.76
CA THR A 46 4.27 8.73 2.77
C THR A 46 3.41 7.81 1.92
N ASN A 47 3.69 6.50 1.90
CA ASN A 47 2.83 5.48 1.30
C ASN A 47 1.88 4.83 2.32
N LEU A 48 2.39 4.26 3.41
CA LEU A 48 1.58 3.44 4.32
C LEU A 48 0.47 4.23 5.02
N ILE A 49 0.71 5.49 5.38
CA ILE A 49 -0.29 6.33 6.04
C ILE A 49 -1.53 6.55 5.14
N PRO A 50 -1.40 7.16 3.95
CA PRO A 50 -2.56 7.42 3.09
C PRO A 50 -3.21 6.13 2.59
N VAL A 51 -2.43 5.09 2.27
CA VAL A 51 -2.98 3.81 1.79
C VAL A 51 -3.80 3.12 2.87
N THR A 52 -3.32 3.11 4.12
CA THR A 52 -4.08 2.55 5.25
C THR A 52 -5.39 3.31 5.46
N ILE A 53 -5.35 4.64 5.41
CA ILE A 53 -6.56 5.49 5.50
C ILE A 53 -7.54 5.15 4.36
N GLY A 54 -7.05 5.06 3.13
CA GLY A 54 -7.88 4.69 1.97
C GLY A 54 -8.50 3.29 2.10
N ASN A 55 -7.75 2.30 2.60
CA ASN A 55 -8.24 0.95 2.83
C ASN A 55 -9.33 0.92 3.91
N VAL A 56 -9.16 1.66 5.02
CA VAL A 56 -10.17 1.77 6.08
C VAL A 56 -11.43 2.47 5.56
N ILE A 57 -11.29 3.60 4.87
CA ILE A 57 -12.43 4.33 4.29
C ILE A 57 -13.19 3.43 3.30
N GLY A 58 -12.48 2.72 2.43
CA GLY A 58 -13.09 1.77 1.50
C GLY A 58 -13.91 0.68 2.22
N GLY A 59 -13.37 0.11 3.29
CA GLY A 59 -14.06 -0.87 4.13
C GLY A 59 -15.29 -0.28 4.83
N VAL A 60 -15.16 0.90 5.45
CA VAL A 60 -16.27 1.58 6.15
C VAL A 60 -17.40 1.93 5.20
N LEU A 61 -17.09 2.44 4.00
CA LEU A 61 -18.09 2.75 2.99
C LEU A 61 -18.87 1.51 2.56
N LEU A 62 -18.17 0.40 2.29
CA LEU A 62 -18.81 -0.87 1.92
C LEU A 62 -19.73 -1.36 3.04
N VAL A 63 -19.25 -1.38 4.28
CA VAL A 63 -20.04 -1.79 5.45
C VAL A 63 -21.28 -0.89 5.61
N GLY A 64 -21.12 0.43 5.47
CA GLY A 64 -22.22 1.38 5.55
C GLY A 64 -23.29 1.18 4.48
N VAL A 65 -22.89 0.94 3.23
CA VAL A 65 -23.80 0.64 2.12
C VAL A 65 -24.57 -0.65 2.36
N VAL A 66 -23.88 -1.71 2.80
CA VAL A 66 -24.51 -3.00 3.13
C VAL A 66 -25.51 -2.85 4.28
N TYR A 67 -25.14 -2.13 5.34
CA TYR A 67 -26.01 -1.90 6.49
C TYR A 67 -27.27 -1.10 6.10
N TRP A 68 -27.11 -0.06 5.28
CA TRP A 68 -28.23 0.70 4.75
C TRP A 68 -29.18 -0.16 3.91
N PHE A 69 -28.63 -1.02 3.05
CA PHE A 69 -29.42 -1.90 2.21
C PHE A 69 -30.24 -2.91 3.02
N ILE A 70 -29.63 -3.53 4.04
CA ILE A 70 -30.29 -4.54 4.87
C ILE A 70 -31.34 -3.91 5.80
N TYR A 71 -30.99 -2.84 6.52
CA TYR A 71 -31.82 -2.35 7.62
C TYR A 71 -32.67 -1.14 7.28
N LEU A 72 -32.20 -0.22 6.43
CA LEU A 72 -32.87 1.06 6.19
C LEU A 72 -33.72 1.07 4.92
N ARG A 73 -33.30 0.35 3.87
CA ARG A 73 -34.08 0.21 2.64
C ARG A 73 -35.33 -0.66 2.84
N VAL A 74 -35.20 -1.78 3.55
CA VAL A 74 -36.32 -2.72 3.78
C VAL A 74 -37.42 -2.11 4.65
N ARG A 75 -37.06 -1.30 5.65
CA ARG A 75 -38.02 -0.59 6.53
C ARG A 75 -38.90 0.43 5.80
N ARG A 76 -38.48 0.92 4.63
CA ARG A 76 -39.17 2.01 3.90
C ARG A 76 -40.31 1.51 3.00
N GLN A 77 -40.61 0.21 3.03
CA GLN A 77 -41.68 -0.43 2.24
C GLN A 77 -42.90 -0.89 3.06
N GLY A 78 -43.06 -0.41 4.29
CA GLY A 78 -44.30 -0.56 5.07
C GLY A 78 -44.84 0.81 5.45
#